data_AF-A0A1S9E6X6-F1
#
_entry.id   AF-A0A1S9E6X6-F1
#
_cell.length_a   1.000
_cell.length_b   1.000
_cell.length_c   1.000
_cell.angle_alpha   90.00
_cell.angle_beta   90.00
_cell.angle_gamma   90.00
#
_symmetry.space_group_name_H-M   'P 1'
#
loop_
_entity.id
_entity.type
_entity.pdbx_description
1 polymer ?
#
loop_
_entity_poly.entity_id
_entity_poly.type
_entity_poly.pdbx_seq_one_letter_code
_entity_poly.pdbx_strand_id
1 'polypeptide(L)' 'MEKTETRKLAEEYLRLGGTRQVMIDDNKTFVRQWEHEPAEAERFWQTHIENLDAERRKDVEFFLPSINSDKDD' A
#
# COMPACT_ATOMS: atom_id res chain seq x y z
N MET A 1 -0.10 -17.78 -9.19
CA MET A 1 1.13 -17.04 -9.55
C MET A 1 1.01 -15.54 -9.30
N GLU A 2 -0.21 -15.01 -9.08
CA GLU A 2 -0.47 -13.56 -8.99
C GLU A 2 0.05 -12.88 -7.72
N LYS A 3 0.08 -13.59 -6.57
CA LYS A 3 0.64 -13.06 -5.31
C LYS A 3 2.10 -12.61 -5.42
N THR A 4 2.85 -13.19 -6.36
CA THR A 4 4.26 -12.84 -6.58
C THR A 4 4.39 -11.51 -7.32
N GLU A 5 3.43 -11.14 -8.17
CA GLU A 5 3.47 -9.88 -8.94
C GLU A 5 3.04 -8.70 -8.07
N THR A 6 1.95 -8.83 -7.33
CA THR A 6 1.46 -7.80 -6.40
C THR A 6 2.47 -7.51 -5.29
N ARG A 7 3.15 -8.55 -4.79
CA ARG A 7 4.27 -8.40 -3.86
C ARG A 7 5.41 -7.56 -4.43
N LYS A 8 5.83 -7.82 -5.68
CA LYS A 8 6.89 -7.04 -6.34
C LYS A 8 6.51 -5.57 -6.49
N LEU A 9 5.24 -5.29 -6.81
CA LEU A 9 4.75 -3.92 -6.92
C LEU A 9 4.81 -3.19 -5.57
N ALA A 10 4.42 -3.86 -4.48
CA ALA A 10 4.54 -3.29 -3.15
C ALA A 10 6.01 -3.06 -2.76
N GLU A 11 6.88 -4.05 -3.00
CA GLU A 11 8.32 -3.96 -2.70
C GLU A 11 8.98 -2.81 -3.49
N GLU A 12 8.66 -2.66 -4.78
CA GLU A 12 9.19 -1.55 -5.60
C GLU A 12 8.63 -0.21 -5.13
N TYR A 13 7.33 -0.10 -4.88
CA TYR A 13 6.71 1.12 -4.35
C TYR A 13 7.38 1.59 -3.04
N LEU A 14 7.64 0.67 -2.10
CA LEU A 14 8.36 0.97 -0.87
C LEU A 14 9.83 1.36 -1.13
N ARG A 15 10.48 0.72 -2.11
CA ARG A 15 11.86 1.05 -2.51
C ARG A 15 11.98 2.46 -3.09
N LEU A 16 10.95 2.95 -3.79
CA LEU A 16 10.86 4.33 -4.28
C LEU A 16 10.60 5.36 -3.16
N GLY A 17 10.51 4.91 -1.90
CA GLY A 17 10.22 5.75 -0.75
C GLY A 17 8.72 5.93 -0.48
N GLY A 18 7.88 5.04 -1.01
CA GLY A 18 6.45 5.02 -0.75
C GLY A 18 6.14 5.03 0.75
N THR A 19 5.30 5.98 1.17
CA THR A 19 4.98 6.18 2.59
C THR A 19 3.61 5.63 2.97
N ARG A 20 2.79 5.22 2.00
CA ARG A 20 1.42 4.72 2.24
C ARG A 20 1.43 3.52 3.16
N GLN A 21 0.54 3.56 4.13
CA GLN A 21 0.36 2.51 5.13
C GLN A 21 -1.09 2.06 5.18
N VAL A 22 -1.30 0.77 5.44
CA VAL A 22 -2.64 0.23 5.67
C VAL A 22 -3.03 0.48 7.11
N MET A 23 -4.08 1.26 7.30
CA MET A 23 -4.74 1.43 8.60
C MET A 23 -5.79 0.33 8.75
N ILE A 24 -5.76 -0.38 9.87
CA ILE A 24 -6.74 -1.40 10.23
C ILE A 24 -7.56 -0.86 11.41
N ASP A 25 -8.87 -0.77 11.26
CA ASP A 25 -9.80 -0.19 12.25
C ASP A 25 -11.09 -1.03 12.36
N ASP A 26 -11.36 -1.63 13.52
CA ASP A 26 -12.55 -2.40 13.98
C ASP A 26 -13.20 -3.45 13.03
N ASN A 27 -12.74 -3.54 11.76
CA ASN A 27 -13.02 -4.49 10.67
C ASN A 27 -12.83 -3.89 9.26
N LYS A 28 -12.35 -2.64 9.14
CA LYS A 28 -12.09 -1.95 7.88
C LYS A 28 -10.60 -1.72 7.70
N THR A 29 -10.13 -1.91 6.47
CA THR A 29 -8.77 -1.57 6.05
C THR A 29 -8.82 -0.42 5.07
N PHE A 30 -8.05 0.63 5.29
CA PHE A 30 -7.90 1.73 4.36
C PHE A 30 -6.44 2.15 4.23
N VAL A 31 -6.03 2.53 3.03
CA VAL A 31 -4.68 3.04 2.79
C VAL A 31 -4.64 4.52 3.13
N ARG A 32 -3.71 4.90 3.99
CA ARG A 32 -3.41 6.30 4.32
C ARG A 32 -2.08 6.68 3.67
N GLN A 33 -2.12 7.69 2.80
CA GLN A 33 -0.93 8.38 2.29
C GLN A 33 -0.44 9.36 3.35
N TRP A 34 0.87 9.43 3.59
CA TRP A 34 1.48 10.40 4.48
C TRP A 34 2.02 11.58 3.67
N GLU A 35 2.06 12.78 4.27
CA GLU A 35 2.38 14.06 3.60
C GLU A 35 3.73 14.10 2.85
N HIS A 36 4.63 13.16 3.15
CA HIS A 36 5.98 13.10 2.59
C HIS A 36 6.18 11.96 1.58
N GLU A 37 5.14 11.56 0.83
CA GLU A 37 5.32 10.63 -0.29
C GLU A 37 6.17 11.27 -1.40
N PRO A 38 7.29 10.66 -1.82
CA PRO A 38 8.06 11.15 -2.96
C PRO A 38 7.25 11.00 -4.25
N ALA A 39 7.38 11.99 -5.14
CA ALA A 39 6.66 12.03 -6.41
C ALA A 39 6.89 10.78 -7.28
N GLU A 40 8.03 10.11 -7.15
CA GLU A 40 8.34 8.87 -7.87
C GLU A 40 7.46 7.71 -7.39
N ALA A 41 7.27 7.57 -6.07
CA ALA A 41 6.39 6.56 -5.49
C ALA A 41 4.90 6.85 -5.78
N GLU A 42 4.50 8.13 -5.71
CA GLU A 42 3.13 8.53 -6.07
C GLU A 42 2.81 8.19 -7.52
N ARG A 43 3.71 8.54 -8.44
CA ARG A 43 3.56 8.23 -9.86
C ARG A 43 3.48 6.73 -10.10
N PHE A 44 4.39 5.96 -9.47
CA PHE A 44 4.36 4.52 -9.57
C PHE A 44 3.04 3.93 -9.09
N TRP A 45 2.49 4.45 -7.98
CA TRP A 45 1.19 4.03 -7.48
C TRP A 45 0.08 4.30 -8.50
N GLN A 46 -0.01 5.52 -9.01
CA GLN A 46 -1.06 5.90 -9.98
C GLN A 46 -0.96 5.11 -11.30
N THR A 47 0.25 4.82 -11.77
CA THR A 47 0.43 4.10 -13.05
C THR A 47 0.28 2.59 -12.90
N HIS A 48 0.84 1.98 -11.84
CA HIS A 48 0.94 0.53 -11.72
C HIS A 48 -0.03 -0.11 -10.73
N ILE A 49 -0.46 0.61 -9.68
CA ILE A 49 -1.27 0.05 -8.59
C ILE A 49 -2.73 0.51 -8.72
N GLU A 50 -2.96 1.78 -9.04
CA GLU A 50 -4.29 2.36 -9.23
C GLU A 50 -4.98 1.90 -10.52
N ASN A 51 -4.24 1.34 -11.48
CA ASN A 51 -4.82 0.70 -12.66
C ASN A 51 -5.14 -0.80 -12.47
N LEU A 52 -4.77 -1.40 -11.33
CA LEU A 52 -5.07 -2.80 -11.05
C LEU A 52 -6.53 -3.00 -10.63
N ASP A 53 -7.04 -4.21 -10.87
CA ASP A 53 -8.30 -4.70 -10.31
C ASP A 53 -8.31 -4.62 -8.79
N ALA A 54 -9.50 -4.47 -8.21
CA ALA A 54 -9.68 -4.31 -6.77
C ALA A 54 -9.06 -5.46 -5.95
N GLU A 55 -9.10 -6.70 -6.44
CA GLU A 55 -8.47 -7.85 -5.76
C GLU A 55 -6.94 -7.73 -5.74
N ARG A 56 -6.34 -7.39 -6.89
CA ARG A 56 -4.88 -7.22 -7.00
C ARG A 56 -4.38 -6.02 -6.21
N ARG A 57 -5.15 -4.93 -6.19
CA ARG A 57 -4.83 -3.76 -5.36
C ARG A 57 -4.84 -4.14 -3.89
N LYS A 58 -5.85 -4.88 -3.42
CA LYS A 58 -5.88 -5.40 -2.05
C LYS A 58 -4.69 -6.29 -1.72
N ASP A 59 -4.25 -7.13 -2.65
CA ASP A 59 -3.02 -7.90 -2.48
C ASP A 59 -1.80 -6.97 -2.33
N VAL A 60 -1.66 -5.92 -3.14
CA VAL A 60 -0.58 -4.92 -2.99
C VAL A 60 -0.65 -4.24 -1.62
N GLU A 61 -1.85 -3.76 -1.24
CA GLU A 61 -2.12 -3.12 0.05
C GLU A 61 -1.73 -4.05 1.21
N PHE A 62 -2.04 -5.35 1.10
CA PHE A 62 -1.70 -6.36 2.10
C PHE A 62 -0.19 -6.49 2.34
N PHE A 63 0.65 -6.20 1.34
CA PHE A 63 2.11 -6.22 1.48
C PHE A 63 2.70 -4.89 1.96
N LEU A 64 1.91 -3.83 2.08
CA LEU A 64 2.36 -2.57 2.65
C LEU A 64 2.46 -2.66 4.18
N PRO A 65 3.31 -1.83 4.81
CA PRO A 65 3.31 -1.68 6.25
C PRO A 65 1.91 -1.30 6.75
N SER A 66 1.41 -2.06 7.73
CA SER A 66 0.14 -1.80 8.38
C SER A 66 0.32 -1.24 9.78
N ILE A 67 -0.51 -0.26 10.12
CA ILE A 67 -0.61 0.30 11.46
C ILE A 67 -1.96 -0.16 12.01
N ASN A 68 -1.94 -0.94 13.09
CA ASN A 68 -3.12 -1.11 13.90
C ASN A 68 -3.32 0.15 14.73
N SER A 69 -4.54 0.68 14.74
CA SER A 69 -4.94 1.78 15.63
C SER A 69 -5.11 1.34 17.09
N ASP A 70 -4.58 0.17 17.48
CA ASP A 70 -4.55 -0.32 18.86
C ASP A 70 -3.86 0.74 19.71
N LYS A 71 -4.70 1.47 20.46
CA LYS A 71 -4.26 2.33 21.52
C LYS A 71 -3.59 1.42 22.54
N ASP A 72 -2.27 1.53 22.63
CA ASP A 72 -1.55 1.23 23.87
C ASP A 72 -2.15 2.16 24.93
N ASP A 73 -3.05 1.63 25.76
CA ASP A 73 -3.54 2.24 27.01
C ASP A 73 -2.66 1.77 28.17
#